data_AF-A0A6C1BTE8-F1
#
_entry.id   AF-A0A6C1BTE8-F1
#
_cell.length_a   1.000
_cell.length_b   1.000
_cell.length_c   1.000
_cell.angle_alpha   90.00
_cell.angle_beta   90.00
_cell.angle_gamma   90.00
#
_symmetry.space_group_name_H-M   'P 1'
#
loop_
_entity.id
_entity.type
_entity.pdbx_description
1 polymer ?
#
loop_
_entity_poly.entity_id
_entity_poly.type
_entity_poly.pdbx_seq_one_letter_code
_entity_poly.pdbx_strand_id
1 'polypeptide(L)'
;MKKRVLAIALFLTSCAGAVSKQEKVQLKDLPETFTQKEEKQVESLYQKEVQERLFELARTIPTPLRVPDNIIRVFVLPYVDEKGNLVSQKYIFFRAEEGKWILGDYLLKKGEPLKELKPLEPAPEVKKFLEEK
;
A
#
# COMPACT_ATOMS: atom_id res chain seq x y z
N MET A 1 12.61 56.32 39.95
CA MET A 1 13.69 55.31 39.98
C MET A 1 13.34 54.21 38.98
N LYS A 2 13.75 54.33 37.71
CA LYS A 2 14.88 53.60 37.07
C LYS A 2 14.91 52.09 37.34
N LYS A 3 14.55 51.28 36.32
CA LYS A 3 15.38 50.21 35.70
C LYS A 3 14.64 49.63 34.45
N ARG A 4 15.15 49.97 33.25
CA ARG A 4 15.78 49.07 32.23
C ARG A 4 14.75 48.29 31.40
N VAL A 5 14.35 48.76 30.22
CA VAL A 5 15.05 48.69 28.90
C VAL A 5 15.42 47.25 28.51
N LEU A 6 14.66 46.69 27.56
CA LEU A 6 15.22 45.92 26.46
C LEU A 6 14.35 46.15 25.22
N ALA A 7 14.92 46.89 24.26
CA ALA A 7 14.38 47.09 22.93
C ALA A 7 15.05 46.08 22.00
N ILE A 8 14.28 45.35 21.19
CA ILE A 8 14.74 44.87 19.88
C ILE A 8 13.56 45.01 18.91
N ALA A 9 13.54 46.16 18.24
CA ALA A 9 12.88 46.34 16.96
C ALA A 9 13.81 45.84 15.85
N LEU A 10 13.23 45.63 14.65
CA LEU A 10 13.84 45.36 13.34
C LEU A 10 14.13 43.89 12.99
N PHE A 11 13.24 43.29 12.22
CA PHE A 11 13.55 42.82 10.86
C PHE A 11 12.24 42.57 10.08
N LEU A 12 11.60 43.67 9.67
CA LEU A 12 10.75 43.72 8.47
C LEU A 12 11.57 44.51 7.44
N THR A 13 11.43 44.16 6.16
CA THR A 13 12.29 44.45 4.99
C THR A 13 13.34 43.34 4.80
N SER A 14 13.41 42.62 3.67
CA SER A 14 13.30 43.07 2.29
C SER A 14 13.00 41.89 1.35
N CYS A 15 11.86 41.94 0.66
CA CYS A 15 11.71 41.35 -0.68
C CYS A 15 11.04 42.41 -1.56
N ALA A 16 11.80 43.44 -1.93
CA ALA A 16 11.44 44.33 -3.03
C ALA A 16 12.66 44.49 -3.94
N GLY A 17 12.55 43.94 -5.14
CA GLY A 17 13.51 44.11 -6.24
C GLY A 17 13.41 42.94 -7.21
N ALA A 18 13.30 43.12 -8.52
CA ALA A 18 12.89 44.25 -9.34
C ALA A 18 12.55 43.64 -10.71
N VAL A 19 11.54 44.19 -11.34
CA VAL A 19 11.19 44.03 -12.75
C VAL A 19 12.43 44.23 -13.63
N SER A 20 12.70 43.32 -14.57
CA SER A 20 13.26 43.71 -15.86
C SER A 20 12.94 42.70 -16.98
N LYS A 21 12.36 43.27 -18.04
CA LYS A 21 12.35 42.87 -19.46
C LYS A 21 11.82 41.49 -19.86
N GLN A 22 10.58 41.51 -20.36
CA GLN A 22 10.22 40.66 -21.49
C GLN A 22 10.97 41.16 -22.73
N GLU A 23 11.85 40.33 -23.27
CA GLU A 23 12.35 40.50 -24.64
C GLU A 23 11.62 39.49 -25.53
N LYS A 24 10.65 40.01 -26.29
CA LYS A 24 9.96 39.25 -27.33
C LYS A 24 10.90 39.12 -28.53
N VAL A 25 11.74 38.10 -28.54
CA VAL A 25 12.46 37.72 -29.76
C VAL A 25 11.54 36.83 -30.58
N GLN A 26 10.91 37.43 -31.59
CA GLN A 26 10.36 36.66 -32.70
C GLN A 26 11.53 36.21 -33.57
N LEU A 27 11.79 34.91 -33.58
CA LEU A 27 12.57 34.26 -34.63
C LEU A 27 11.65 33.21 -35.26
N LYS A 28 10.97 33.63 -36.34
CA LYS A 28 10.70 32.73 -37.45
C LYS A 28 12.05 32.21 -37.89
N ASP A 29 12.24 30.89 -37.85
CA ASP A 29 12.93 30.11 -38.86
C ASP A 29 12.86 28.63 -38.44
N LEU A 30 12.12 27.83 -39.23
CA LEU A 30 12.13 26.37 -39.13
C LEU A 30 13.53 25.86 -39.50
N PRO A 31 13.99 24.79 -38.84
CA PRO A 31 14.11 23.55 -39.60
C PRO A 31 13.43 22.36 -38.90
N GLU A 32 12.76 21.57 -39.72
CA GLU A 32 12.22 20.27 -39.36
C GLU A 32 13.35 19.34 -38.89
N THR A 33 13.30 18.92 -37.63
CA THR A 33 13.88 17.64 -37.20
C THR A 33 13.08 17.18 -35.98
N PHE A 34 12.05 16.38 -36.22
CA PHE A 34 11.47 15.51 -35.20
C PHE A 34 12.53 14.46 -34.82
N THR A 35 13.52 14.87 -34.03
CA THR A 35 14.26 13.92 -33.22
C THR A 35 13.30 13.52 -32.11
N GLN A 36 12.76 12.31 -32.17
CA GLN A 36 12.17 11.65 -31.02
C GLN A 36 13.28 11.56 -29.96
N LYS A 37 13.40 12.60 -29.15
CA LYS A 37 14.03 12.46 -27.84
C LYS A 37 13.12 11.49 -27.11
N GLU A 38 13.60 10.27 -26.90
CA GLU A 38 13.12 9.46 -25.81
C GLU A 38 13.28 10.31 -24.55
N GLU A 39 12.20 10.95 -24.14
CA GLU A 39 12.10 11.55 -22.82
C GLU A 39 12.21 10.37 -21.86
N LYS A 40 13.42 10.08 -21.41
CA LYS A 40 13.63 9.31 -20.18
C LYS A 40 12.91 10.08 -19.10
N GLN A 41 11.66 9.68 -18.84
CA GLN A 41 10.90 10.16 -17.70
C GLN A 41 11.77 9.89 -16.49
N VAL A 42 12.31 10.96 -15.91
CA VAL A 42 13.11 10.88 -14.69
C VAL A 42 12.11 10.47 -13.62
N GLU A 43 12.06 9.17 -13.32
CA GLU A 43 11.23 8.65 -12.25
C GLU A 43 11.51 9.45 -10.98
N SER A 44 10.44 9.98 -10.41
CA SER A 44 10.53 10.72 -9.16
C SER A 44 11.17 9.83 -8.08
N LEU A 45 11.92 10.42 -7.16
CA LEU A 45 12.49 9.67 -6.03
C LEU A 45 11.43 8.89 -5.26
N TYR A 46 10.21 9.44 -5.19
CA TYR A 46 9.05 8.77 -4.63
C TYR A 46 8.69 7.47 -5.37
N GLN A 47 8.63 7.49 -6.70
CA GLN A 47 8.30 6.30 -7.50
C GLN A 47 9.34 5.19 -7.32
N LYS A 48 10.63 5.56 -7.22
CA LYS A 48 11.71 4.60 -6.98
C LYS A 48 11.60 3.94 -5.60
N GLU A 49 11.42 4.74 -4.56
CA GLU A 49 11.22 4.22 -3.20
C GLU A 49 9.99 3.30 -3.13
N VAL A 50 8.85 3.73 -3.70
CA VAL A 50 7.63 2.90 -3.75
C VAL A 50 7.90 1.57 -4.44
N GLN A 51 8.61 1.60 -5.56
CA GLN A 51 8.92 0.40 -6.32
C GLN A 51 9.89 -0.53 -5.58
N GLU A 52 10.92 0.01 -4.92
CA GLU A 52 11.83 -0.74 -4.05
C GLU A 52 11.09 -1.41 -2.89
N ARG A 53 10.18 -0.69 -2.21
CA ARG A 53 9.34 -1.26 -1.14
C ARG A 53 8.43 -2.38 -1.63
N LEU A 54 7.85 -2.23 -2.82
CA LEU A 54 7.03 -3.29 -3.42
C LEU A 54 7.87 -4.54 -3.74
N PHE A 55 9.09 -4.36 -4.25
CA PHE A 55 10.01 -5.47 -4.49
C PHE A 55 10.48 -6.16 -3.21
N GLU A 56 10.74 -5.40 -2.14
CA GLU A 56 11.05 -5.95 -0.82
C GLU A 56 9.89 -6.82 -0.30
N LEU A 57 8.67 -6.29 -0.32
CA LEU A 57 7.47 -7.02 0.12
C LEU A 57 7.20 -8.27 -0.73
N ALA A 58 7.44 -8.20 -2.04
CA ALA A 58 7.29 -9.36 -2.93
C ALA A 58 8.32 -10.46 -2.65
N ARG A 59 9.52 -10.11 -2.16
CA ARG A 59 10.58 -11.05 -1.80
C ARG A 59 10.43 -11.61 -0.39
N THR A 60 9.73 -10.92 0.50
CA THR A 60 9.47 -11.43 1.85
C THR A 60 8.51 -12.61 1.81
N ILE A 61 8.82 -13.67 2.57
CA ILE A 61 7.90 -14.79 2.79
C ILE A 61 6.64 -14.18 3.43
N PRO A 62 5.46 -14.33 2.81
CA PRO A 62 4.27 -13.70 3.34
C PRO A 62 3.94 -14.33 4.69
N THR A 63 3.59 -13.46 5.64
CA THR A 63 3.28 -13.84 7.01
C THR A 63 2.10 -14.82 6.99
N PRO A 64 2.19 -16.00 7.62
CA PRO A 64 1.09 -16.95 7.62
C PRO A 64 -0.10 -16.34 8.34
N LEU A 65 -1.26 -16.34 7.69
CA LEU A 65 -2.51 -15.88 8.27
C LEU A 65 -3.24 -17.09 8.86
N ARG A 66 -3.76 -16.95 10.09
CA ARG A 66 -4.57 -17.96 10.75
C ARG A 66 -6.01 -17.45 10.83
N VAL A 67 -6.96 -18.28 10.38
CA VAL A 67 -8.38 -18.05 10.67
C VAL A 67 -8.59 -18.32 12.17
N PRO A 68 -9.26 -17.43 12.91
CA PRO A 68 -9.56 -17.67 14.32
C PRO A 68 -10.51 -18.87 14.50
N ASP A 69 -10.52 -19.43 15.71
CA ASP A 69 -11.42 -20.53 16.07
C ASP A 69 -12.87 -20.04 16.16
N ASN A 70 -13.82 -20.88 15.72
CA ASN A 70 -15.25 -20.60 15.89
C ASN A 70 -15.69 -21.08 17.28
N ILE A 71 -16.05 -20.13 18.14
CA ILE A 71 -16.43 -20.40 19.54
C ILE A 71 -17.92 -20.14 19.73
N ILE A 72 -18.62 -21.13 20.27
CA ILE A 72 -20.02 -21.01 20.70
C ILE A 72 -20.04 -20.68 22.19
N ARG A 73 -20.77 -19.62 22.54
CA ARG A 73 -21.05 -19.24 23.93
C ARG A 73 -22.48 -19.63 24.29
N VAL A 74 -22.61 -20.53 25.24
CA VAL A 74 -23.91 -20.93 25.80
C VAL A 74 -24.12 -20.21 27.13
N PHE A 75 -25.24 -19.53 27.26
CA PHE A 75 -25.68 -18.95 28.53
C PHE A 75 -26.58 -19.94 29.25
N VAL A 76 -26.19 -20.33 30.46
CA VAL A 76 -26.98 -21.20 31.32
C VAL A 76 -27.62 -20.34 32.40
N LEU A 77 -28.96 -20.33 32.38
CA LEU A 77 -29.75 -19.65 33.40
C LEU A 77 -29.59 -20.33 34.76
N PRO A 78 -29.81 -19.61 35.87
CA PRO A 78 -29.81 -20.21 37.19
C PRO A 78 -30.85 -21.32 37.29
N TYR A 79 -30.48 -22.44 37.91
CA TYR A 79 -31.37 -23.57 38.12
C TYR A 79 -31.04 -24.27 39.45
N VAL A 80 -31.98 -25.06 39.94
CA VAL A 80 -31.77 -25.90 41.13
C VAL A 80 -31.40 -27.30 40.64
N ASP A 81 -30.30 -27.84 41.14
CA ASP A 81 -29.87 -29.19 40.80
C ASP A 81 -30.73 -30.27 41.49
N GLU A 82 -30.52 -31.53 41.14
CA GLU A 82 -31.25 -32.67 41.73
C GLU A 82 -31.02 -32.81 43.25
N LYS A 83 -29.98 -32.18 43.79
CA LYS A 83 -29.64 -32.19 45.22
C LYS A 83 -30.20 -30.96 45.95
N GLY A 84 -30.94 -30.09 45.27
CA GLY A 84 -31.53 -28.88 45.84
C GLY A 84 -30.58 -27.68 45.92
N ASN A 85 -29.38 -27.76 45.32
CA ASN A 85 -28.43 -26.65 45.30
C ASN A 85 -28.77 -25.66 44.19
N LEU A 86 -28.75 -24.37 44.51
CA LEU A 86 -28.87 -23.31 43.50
C LEU A 86 -27.57 -23.20 42.71
N VAL A 87 -27.63 -23.52 41.43
CA VAL A 87 -26.54 -23.28 40.47
C VAL A 87 -26.75 -21.89 39.88
N SER A 88 -25.80 -20.99 40.12
CA SER A 88 -25.81 -19.64 39.57
C SER A 88 -25.64 -19.62 38.05
N GLN A 89 -26.07 -18.52 37.43
CA GLN A 89 -25.88 -18.30 35.99
C GLN A 89 -24.41 -18.39 35.59
N LYS A 90 -24.14 -18.99 34.44
CA LYS A 90 -22.79 -19.12 33.91
C LYS A 90 -22.77 -19.15 32.39
N TYR A 91 -21.62 -18.81 31.83
CA TYR A 91 -21.32 -19.02 30.43
C TYR A 91 -20.46 -20.27 30.28
N ILE A 92 -20.78 -21.08 29.26
CA ILE A 92 -19.95 -22.21 28.84
C ILE A 92 -19.51 -21.95 27.41
N PHE A 93 -18.22 -22.13 27.15
CA PHE A 93 -17.60 -21.88 25.85
C PHE A 93 -17.20 -23.21 25.23
N PHE A 94 -17.60 -23.42 23.98
CA PHE A 94 -17.26 -24.61 23.20
C PHE A 94 -16.59 -24.19 21.91
N ARG A 95 -15.54 -24.90 21.52
CA ARG A 95 -14.91 -24.73 20.21
C ARG A 95 -15.65 -25.59 19.20
N ALA A 96 -16.39 -24.95 18.29
CA ALA A 96 -17.15 -25.63 17.25
C ALA A 96 -16.26 -26.02 16.07
N GLU A 97 -15.37 -25.12 15.65
CA GLU A 97 -14.40 -25.38 14.62
C GLU A 97 -13.04 -24.83 15.03
N GLU A 98 -11.99 -25.60 14.77
CA GLU A 98 -10.62 -25.16 14.98
C GLU A 98 -10.17 -24.27 13.83
N GLY A 99 -9.56 -23.14 14.19
CA GLY A 99 -8.97 -22.22 13.25
C GLY A 99 -7.92 -22.92 12.40
N LYS A 100 -7.96 -22.66 11.10
CA LYS A 100 -7.03 -23.25 10.13
C LYS A 100 -5.98 -22.22 9.76
N TRP A 101 -4.76 -22.70 9.56
CA TRP A 101 -3.72 -21.88 8.94
C TRP A 101 -4.06 -21.74 7.46
N ILE A 102 -4.14 -20.52 6.97
CA ILE A 102 -4.17 -20.22 5.55
C ILE A 102 -2.71 -20.20 5.10
N LEU A 103 -2.13 -21.39 4.89
CA LEU A 103 -0.91 -21.48 4.11
C LEU A 103 -1.33 -21.39 2.65
N GLY A 104 -0.87 -20.37 1.91
CA GLY A 104 -0.97 -20.45 0.47
C GLY A 104 -0.08 -21.56 -0.06
N ASP A 105 -0.45 -22.18 -1.19
CA ASP A 105 0.27 -23.31 -1.81
C ASP A 105 1.77 -23.02 -2.04
N TYR A 106 2.14 -21.73 -2.12
CA TYR A 106 3.52 -21.27 -2.25
C TYR A 106 4.40 -21.56 -1.02
N LEU A 107 3.85 -21.83 0.18
CA LEU A 107 4.62 -22.25 1.37
C LEU A 107 4.86 -23.76 1.41
N LEU A 108 4.00 -24.53 0.75
CA LEU A 108 4.06 -26.00 0.76
C LEU A 108 5.12 -26.53 -0.21
N LYS A 109 5.45 -25.75 -1.23
CA LYS A 109 6.46 -26.10 -2.23
C LYS A 109 7.84 -25.60 -1.84
N LYS A 110 8.55 -26.39 -1.04
CA LYS A 110 9.95 -26.12 -0.71
C LYS A 110 10.82 -26.32 -1.96
N GLY A 111 11.31 -25.24 -2.55
CA GLY A 111 12.35 -25.27 -3.58
C GLY A 111 11.89 -25.22 -5.04
N GLU A 112 10.60 -25.01 -5.32
CA GLU A 112 10.21 -24.60 -6.68
C GLU A 112 10.39 -23.08 -6.81
N PRO A 113 11.13 -22.58 -7.82
CA PRO A 113 11.14 -21.14 -8.10
C PRO A 113 9.71 -20.68 -8.38
N LEU A 114 9.37 -19.46 -7.95
CA LEU A 114 8.06 -18.86 -8.21
C LEU A 114 7.73 -19.05 -9.69
N LYS A 115 6.58 -19.66 -9.97
CA LYS A 115 6.14 -19.91 -11.35
C LYS A 115 6.11 -18.57 -12.08
N GLU A 116 7.02 -18.40 -13.04
CA GLU A 116 7.03 -17.22 -13.88
C GLU A 116 5.65 -17.09 -14.52
N LEU A 117 4.94 -16.02 -14.17
CA LEU A 117 3.64 -15.72 -14.75
C LEU A 117 3.90 -15.35 -16.20
N LYS A 118 3.79 -16.33 -17.08
CA LYS A 118 3.76 -16.08 -18.52
C LYS A 118 2.58 -15.14 -18.78
N PRO A 119 2.78 -14.06 -19.56
CA PRO A 119 1.68 -13.21 -19.98
C PRO A 119 0.53 -14.09 -20.50
N LEU A 120 -0.69 -13.74 -20.11
CA LEU A 120 -1.88 -14.44 -20.59
C LEU A 120 -1.82 -14.50 -22.11
N GLU A 121 -1.78 -15.71 -22.66
CA GLU A 121 -1.90 -15.84 -24.11
C GLU A 121 -3.25 -15.25 -24.50
N PRO A 122 -3.29 -14.35 -25.52
CA PRO A 122 -4.55 -13.82 -25.98
C PRO A 122 -5.47 -14.98 -26.39
N ALA A 123 -6.75 -14.86 -26.05
CA ALA A 123 -7.75 -15.82 -26.45
C ALA A 123 -7.64 -16.09 -27.96
N PRO A 124 -7.93 -17.32 -28.44
CA PRO A 124 -7.75 -17.67 -29.86
C PRO A 124 -8.52 -16.75 -30.81
N GLU A 125 -9.61 -16.15 -30.33
CA GLU A 125 -10.39 -15.13 -31.04
C GLU A 125 -9.56 -13.86 -31.24
N VAL A 126 -8.89 -13.36 -30.20
CA VAL A 126 -8.06 -12.14 -30.23
C VAL A 126 -6.79 -12.35 -31.06
N LYS A 127 -6.22 -13.58 -31.09
CA LYS A 127 -5.07 -13.92 -31.95
C LYS A 127 -5.39 -13.72 -33.42
N LYS A 128 -6.56 -14.16 -33.90
CA LYS A 128 -6.99 -13.99 -35.29
C LYS A 128 -7.08 -12.51 -35.70
N PHE A 129 -7.62 -11.67 -34.82
CA PHE A 129 -7.71 -10.23 -35.08
C PHE A 129 -6.36 -9.51 -35.09
N LEU A 130 -5.33 -10.05 -34.42
CA LEU A 130 -3.99 -9.47 -34.40
C LEU A 130 -3.13 -9.92 -35.59
N GLU A 131 -3.42 -11.09 -36.18
CA GLU A 131 -2.69 -11.65 -37.33
C GLU A 131 -3.23 -11.17 -38.69
N GLU A 132 -4.48 -10.70 -38.75
CA GLU A 132 -5.13 -10.20 -39.98
C GLU A 132 -4.83 -8.73 -40.33
N LYS A 133 -3.86 -8.09 -39.67
CA LYS A 133 -3.46 -6.68 -39.90
C LYS A 133 -2.02 -6.55 -40.34
#